data_AF-A0A7C6ZHT3-F1
#
_entry.id   AF-A0A7C6ZHT3-F1
#
_cell.length_a   1.000
_cell.length_b   1.000
_cell.length_c   1.000
_cell.angle_alpha   90.00
_cell.angle_beta   90.00
_cell.angle_gamma   90.00
#
_symmetry.space_group_name_H-M   'P 1'
#
loop_
_entity.id
_entity.type
_entity.pdbx_description
1 polymer ?
#
loop_
_entity_poly.entity_id
_entity_poly.type
_entity_poly.pdbx_seq_one_letter_code
_entity_poly.pdbx_strand_id
1 'polypeptide(L)'
;MPQYFRSFEDRVREAIEDELRDASFYNQMATIAPNDEIRAIIMSIAGDEYGHARIFSGILDIQTGMFVPPVAEELEYNREQFIQDLRRGIDGELQAVSEYALLARDAPNDEIRAIIMSVMGDEYAHARIFLSILSMMQGADSMWGGGLG
;
A
#
# COMPACT_ATOMS: atom_id res chain seq x y z
N MET A 1 -23.83 18.17 -16.07
CA MET A 1 -22.97 17.05 -16.48
C MET A 1 -23.57 15.78 -15.92
N PRO A 2 -23.85 14.72 -16.70
CA PRO A 2 -24.27 13.46 -16.13
C PRO A 2 -23.06 12.85 -15.41
N GLN A 3 -23.20 12.51 -14.14
CA GLN A 3 -22.21 11.71 -13.43
C GLN A 3 -22.21 10.33 -14.10
N TYR A 4 -21.16 10.00 -14.83
CA TYR A 4 -20.96 8.63 -15.31
C TYR A 4 -20.82 7.74 -14.07
N PHE A 5 -21.80 6.89 -13.83
CA PHE A 5 -21.70 5.86 -12.80
C PHE A 5 -20.64 4.86 -13.28
N ARG A 6 -19.51 4.77 -12.57
CA ARG A 6 -18.46 3.77 -12.85
C ARG A 6 -19.03 2.37 -12.60
N SER A 7 -18.80 1.44 -13.53
CA SER A 7 -19.19 0.05 -13.36
C SER A 7 -18.36 -0.66 -12.28
N PHE A 8 -18.79 -1.84 -11.84
CA PHE A 8 -18.00 -2.67 -10.94
C PHE A 8 -16.66 -3.02 -11.59
N GLU A 9 -16.69 -3.40 -12.87
CA GLU A 9 -15.51 -3.78 -13.63
C GLU A 9 -14.51 -2.63 -13.78
N ASP A 10 -14.98 -1.40 -13.99
CA ASP A 10 -14.09 -0.24 -14.06
C ASP A 10 -13.38 0.01 -12.73
N ARG A 11 -14.08 -0.15 -11.60
CA ARG A 11 -13.49 0.00 -10.26
C ARG A 11 -12.50 -1.11 -9.94
N VAL A 12 -12.75 -2.34 -10.41
CA VAL A 12 -11.77 -3.43 -10.27
C VAL A 12 -10.52 -3.13 -11.10
N ARG A 13 -10.65 -2.54 -12.30
CA ARG A 13 -9.48 -2.12 -13.09
C ARG A 13 -8.68 -1.02 -12.42
N GLU A 14 -9.36 -0.03 -11.85
CA GLU A 14 -8.72 1.03 -11.04
C GLU A 14 -7.94 0.41 -9.88
N ALA A 15 -8.56 -0.49 -9.10
CA ALA A 15 -7.90 -1.20 -8.01
C ALA A 15 -6.62 -1.93 -8.48
N ILE A 16 -6.66 -2.64 -9.62
CA ILE A 16 -5.45 -3.29 -10.18
C ILE A 16 -4.34 -2.27 -10.44
N GLU A 17 -4.67 -1.10 -10.99
CA GLU A 17 -3.68 -0.05 -11.29
C GLU A 17 -3.15 0.64 -10.04
N ASP A 18 -3.98 0.81 -9.01
CA ASP A 18 -3.60 1.35 -7.70
C ASP A 18 -2.61 0.40 -7.00
N GLU A 19 -2.98 -0.87 -6.86
CA GLU A 19 -2.13 -1.93 -6.25
C GLU A 19 -0.76 -2.07 -6.92
N LEU A 20 -0.71 -1.99 -8.26
CA LEU A 20 0.57 -2.02 -8.98
C LEU A 20 1.42 -0.75 -8.75
N ARG A 21 0.77 0.40 -8.54
CA ARG A 21 1.45 1.65 -8.19
C ARG A 21 2.00 1.59 -6.77
N ASP A 22 1.24 1.03 -5.83
CA ASP A 22 1.64 0.88 -4.43
C ASP A 22 2.78 -0.14 -4.29
N ALA A 23 2.71 -1.28 -4.99
CA ALA A 23 3.82 -2.22 -5.10
C ALA A 23 5.12 -1.55 -5.57
N SER A 24 5.05 -0.71 -6.60
CA SER A 24 6.20 0.03 -7.14
C SER A 24 6.70 1.09 -6.16
N PHE A 25 5.79 1.82 -5.52
CA PHE A 25 6.11 2.85 -4.54
C PHE A 25 6.79 2.26 -3.31
N TYR A 26 6.27 1.17 -2.75
CA TYR A 26 6.86 0.51 -1.58
C TYR A 26 8.20 -0.15 -1.90
N ASN A 27 8.38 -0.71 -3.09
CA ASN A 27 9.71 -1.17 -3.52
C ASN A 27 10.74 -0.03 -3.53
N GLN A 28 10.35 1.18 -3.94
CA GLN A 28 11.23 2.35 -3.88
C GLN A 28 11.45 2.84 -2.44
N MET A 29 10.40 2.89 -1.63
CA MET A 29 10.51 3.26 -0.21
C MET A 29 11.44 2.30 0.56
N ALA A 30 11.47 1.02 0.21
CA ALA A 30 12.36 0.03 0.81
C ALA A 30 13.85 0.33 0.55
N THR A 31 14.21 1.00 -0.54
CA THR A 31 15.63 1.29 -0.86
C THR A 31 16.23 2.38 0.01
N ILE A 32 15.39 3.19 0.65
CA ILE A 32 15.77 4.23 1.61
C ILE A 32 15.34 3.88 3.04
N ALA A 33 15.08 2.61 3.33
CA ALA A 33 14.75 2.17 4.68
C ALA A 33 15.95 2.36 5.64
N PRO A 34 15.71 2.74 6.92
CA PRO A 34 16.79 3.03 7.87
C PRO A 34 17.56 1.80 8.37
N ASN A 35 17.04 0.59 8.16
CA ASN A 35 17.68 -0.68 8.52
C ASN A 35 17.04 -1.86 7.76
N ASP A 36 17.70 -3.02 7.80
CA ASP A 36 17.31 -4.24 7.09
C ASP A 36 15.95 -4.81 7.55
N GLU A 37 15.59 -4.63 8.82
CA GLU A 37 14.32 -5.12 9.37
C GLU A 37 13.15 -4.35 8.77
N ILE A 38 13.22 -3.01 8.80
CA ILE A 38 12.20 -2.14 8.18
C ILE A 38 12.18 -2.35 6.66
N ARG A 39 13.34 -2.50 6.03
CA ARG A 39 13.44 -2.83 4.59
C ARG A 39 12.69 -4.11 4.27
N ALA A 40 12.92 -5.19 5.02
CA ALA A 40 12.26 -6.47 4.80
C ALA A 40 10.74 -6.39 4.99
N ILE A 41 10.27 -5.63 5.99
CA ILE A 41 8.84 -5.38 6.21
C ILE A 41 8.22 -4.67 4.99
N ILE A 42 8.82 -3.57 4.53
CA ILE A 42 8.29 -2.81 3.38
C ILE A 42 8.32 -3.65 2.10
N MET A 43 9.36 -4.44 1.88
CA MET A 43 9.42 -5.37 0.75
C MET A 43 8.34 -6.46 0.82
N SER A 44 7.97 -6.91 2.02
CA SER A 44 6.85 -7.84 2.20
C SER A 44 5.54 -7.21 1.78
N ILE A 45 5.26 -5.99 2.25
CA ILE A 45 4.05 -5.23 1.87
C ILE A 45 4.02 -5.02 0.35
N ALA A 46 5.12 -4.58 -0.27
CA ALA A 46 5.21 -4.45 -1.72
C ALA A 46 4.91 -5.75 -2.49
N GLY A 47 5.18 -6.91 -1.88
CA GLY A 47 4.83 -8.23 -2.41
C GLY A 47 3.35 -8.56 -2.26
N ASP A 48 2.73 -8.15 -1.14
CA ASP A 48 1.30 -8.26 -0.89
C ASP A 48 0.51 -7.44 -1.92
N GLU A 49 0.88 -6.17 -2.17
CA GLU A 49 0.26 -5.30 -3.20
C GLU A 49 0.27 -5.96 -4.59
N TYR A 50 1.40 -6.57 -4.96
CA TYR A 50 1.49 -7.31 -6.21
C TYR A 50 0.55 -8.54 -6.22
N GLY A 51 0.40 -9.19 -5.08
CA GLY A 51 -0.57 -10.27 -4.86
C GLY A 51 -2.02 -9.80 -4.98
N HIS A 52 -2.37 -8.65 -4.41
CA HIS A 52 -3.69 -8.03 -4.49
C HIS A 52 -4.05 -7.67 -5.92
N ALA A 53 -3.14 -7.03 -6.68
CA ALA A 53 -3.33 -6.77 -8.10
C ALA A 53 -3.68 -8.05 -8.88
N ARG A 54 -3.04 -9.17 -8.56
CA ARG A 54 -3.34 -10.48 -9.17
C ARG A 54 -4.70 -11.02 -8.75
N ILE A 55 -5.09 -10.85 -7.48
CA ILE A 55 -6.41 -11.24 -6.98
C ILE A 55 -7.50 -10.46 -7.72
N PHE A 56 -7.39 -9.14 -7.82
CA PHE A 56 -8.35 -8.31 -8.57
C PHE A 56 -8.37 -8.64 -10.07
N SER A 57 -7.22 -8.96 -10.66
CA SER A 57 -7.15 -9.42 -12.05
C SER A 57 -7.90 -10.74 -12.25
N GLY A 58 -7.84 -11.64 -11.26
CA GLY A 58 -8.61 -12.88 -11.25
C GLY A 58 -10.12 -12.68 -11.21
N ILE A 59 -10.62 -11.60 -10.58
CA ILE A 59 -12.05 -11.25 -10.59
C ILE A 59 -12.54 -10.92 -12.02
N LEU A 60 -11.69 -10.32 -12.85
CA LEU A 60 -12.02 -9.97 -14.24
C LEU A 60 -11.61 -11.04 -15.26
N ASP A 61 -10.98 -12.13 -14.84
CA ASP A 61 -10.36 -13.14 -15.71
C ASP A 61 -9.37 -12.52 -16.73
N ILE A 62 -8.56 -11.56 -16.27
CA ILE A 62 -7.53 -10.91 -17.08
C ILE A 62 -6.13 -11.24 -16.55
N GLN A 63 -5.15 -11.23 -17.46
CA GLN A 63 -3.74 -11.42 -17.09
C GLN A 63 -3.15 -10.13 -16.52
N THR A 64 -2.64 -10.20 -15.30
CA THR A 64 -1.76 -9.16 -14.76
C THR A 64 -0.36 -9.32 -15.35
N GLY A 65 0.25 -8.23 -15.80
CA GLY A 65 1.66 -8.24 -16.17
C GLY A 65 2.54 -8.53 -14.95
N MET A 66 3.60 -9.31 -15.12
CA MET A 66 4.72 -9.28 -14.16
C MET A 66 5.56 -8.05 -14.47
N PHE A 67 5.44 -7.03 -13.63
CA PHE A 67 6.46 -5.99 -13.56
C PHE A 67 7.09 -6.06 -12.17
N VAL A 68 8.25 -6.73 -12.11
CA VAL A 68 9.15 -6.59 -10.97
C VAL A 68 10.04 -5.40 -11.31
N PRO A 69 9.83 -4.20 -10.75
CA PRO A 69 10.78 -3.13 -10.94
C PRO A 69 12.15 -3.63 -10.48
N PRO A 70 13.22 -3.37 -11.26
CA PRO A 70 14.57 -3.66 -10.78
C PRO A 70 14.75 -2.95 -9.45
N VAL A 71 15.33 -3.66 -8.47
CA VAL A 71 15.72 -3.07 -7.19
C VAL A 71 16.58 -1.85 -7.54
N ALA A 72 16.06 -0.66 -7.24
CA ALA A 72 16.82 0.56 -7.46
C ALA A 72 18.11 0.46 -6.64
N GLU A 73 19.22 0.99 -7.17
CA GLU A 73 20.46 1.12 -6.41
C GLU A 73 20.14 1.70 -5.03
N GLU A 74 20.72 1.14 -3.97
CA GLU A 74 20.52 1.63 -2.60
C GLU A 74 20.83 3.11 -2.57
N LEU A 75 19.79 3.93 -2.39
CA LEU A 75 19.93 5.36 -2.29
C LEU A 75 20.37 5.70 -0.87
N GLU A 76 21.11 6.80 -0.74
CA GLU A 76 21.50 7.29 0.58
C GLU A 76 20.25 7.55 1.43
N TYR A 77 20.26 7.02 2.66
CA TYR A 77 19.15 7.18 3.60
C TYR A 77 18.81 8.66 3.81
N ASN A 78 17.55 9.03 3.51
CA ASN A 78 17.01 10.34 3.83
C ASN A 78 15.81 10.20 4.77
N ARG A 79 16.01 10.60 6.03
CA ARG A 79 15.00 10.50 7.09
C ARG A 79 13.72 11.28 6.79
N GLU A 80 13.85 12.52 6.30
CA GLU A 80 12.68 13.37 6.02
C GLU A 80 11.84 12.79 4.88
N GLN A 81 12.51 12.35 3.81
CA GLN A 81 11.86 11.68 2.69
C GLN A 81 11.16 10.41 3.13
N PHE A 82 11.84 9.54 3.89
CA PHE A 82 11.25 8.29 4.39
C PHE A 82 10.03 8.52 5.29
N ILE A 83 10.06 9.56 6.15
CA ILE A 83 8.89 9.95 6.96
C ILE A 83 7.73 10.44 6.08
N GLN A 84 8.01 11.18 5.01
CA GLN A 84 6.98 11.62 4.06
C GLN A 84 6.39 10.44 3.30
N ASP A 85 7.22 9.48 2.88
CA ASP A 85 6.78 8.29 2.16
C ASP A 85 5.93 7.38 3.06
N LEU A 86 6.27 7.22 4.34
CA LEU A 86 5.43 6.51 5.30
C LEU A 86 4.05 7.17 5.46
N ARG A 87 3.98 8.50 5.52
CA ARG A 87 2.69 9.22 5.60
C ARG A 87 1.86 9.00 4.35
N ARG A 88 2.51 9.09 3.19
CA ARG A 88 1.85 8.83 1.90
C ARG A 88 1.34 7.39 1.80
N GLY A 89 2.12 6.41 2.25
CA GLY A 89 1.69 5.02 2.36
C GLY A 89 0.45 4.90 3.25
N ILE A 90 0.49 5.40 4.48
CA ILE A 90 -0.67 5.38 5.40
C ILE A 90 -1.93 5.97 4.75
N ASP A 91 -1.81 7.13 4.10
CA ASP A 91 -2.95 7.78 3.45
C ASP A 91 -3.48 6.95 2.25
N GLY A 92 -2.57 6.35 1.46
CA GLY A 92 -2.91 5.46 0.35
C GLY A 92 -3.66 4.21 0.80
N GLU A 93 -3.10 3.49 1.77
CA GLU A 93 -3.71 2.29 2.37
C GLU A 93 -5.12 2.57 2.93
N LEU A 94 -5.30 3.68 3.65
CA LEU A 94 -6.61 4.04 4.20
C LEU A 94 -7.60 4.49 3.12
N GLN A 95 -7.11 5.04 2.02
CA GLN A 95 -7.93 5.31 0.84
C GLN A 95 -8.37 3.98 0.20
N ALA A 96 -7.46 3.03 0.01
CA ALA A 96 -7.75 1.69 -0.52
C ALA A 96 -8.81 0.98 0.34
N VAL A 97 -8.69 1.01 1.68
CA VAL A 97 -9.72 0.50 2.60
C VAL A 97 -11.11 1.08 2.29
N SER A 98 -11.18 2.39 2.08
CA SER A 98 -12.44 3.09 1.82
C SER A 98 -13.02 2.73 0.45
N GLU A 99 -12.16 2.59 -0.56
CA GLU A 99 -12.55 2.24 -1.93
C GLU A 99 -12.98 0.77 -2.03
N TYR A 100 -12.28 -0.14 -1.35
CA TYR A 100 -12.59 -1.56 -1.33
C TYR A 100 -13.84 -1.87 -0.52
N ALA A 101 -14.16 -1.06 0.50
CA ALA A 101 -15.47 -1.13 1.17
C ALA A 101 -16.62 -0.82 0.20
N LEU A 102 -16.47 0.18 -0.67
CA LEU A 102 -17.45 0.50 -1.71
C LEU A 102 -17.51 -0.59 -2.79
N LEU A 103 -16.36 -1.12 -3.20
CA LEU A 103 -16.26 -2.19 -4.19
C LEU A 103 -16.91 -3.50 -3.70
N ALA A 104 -16.67 -3.86 -2.44
CA ALA A 104 -17.28 -5.02 -1.79
C ALA A 104 -18.81 -4.89 -1.69
N ARG A 105 -19.32 -3.69 -1.44
CA ARG A 105 -20.78 -3.41 -1.45
C ARG A 105 -21.38 -3.67 -2.84
N ASP A 106 -20.65 -3.32 -3.89
CA ASP A 106 -21.10 -3.39 -5.27
C ASP A 106 -20.77 -4.75 -5.93
N ALA A 107 -20.20 -5.70 -5.17
CA ALA A 107 -19.78 -7.01 -5.66
C ALA A 107 -20.95 -7.87 -6.20
N PRO A 108 -20.77 -8.62 -7.29
CA PRO A 108 -21.85 -9.35 -7.95
C PRO A 108 -22.29 -10.62 -7.20
N ASN A 109 -21.49 -11.13 -6.26
CA ASN A 109 -21.81 -12.27 -5.42
C ASN A 109 -21.01 -12.27 -4.10
N ASP A 110 -21.38 -13.18 -3.19
CA ASP A 110 -20.78 -13.30 -1.86
C ASP A 110 -19.32 -13.72 -1.87
N GLU A 111 -18.91 -14.53 -2.85
CA GLU A 111 -17.53 -15.01 -2.99
C GLU A 111 -16.59 -13.86 -3.36
N ILE A 112 -16.95 -13.09 -4.39
CA ILE A 112 -16.19 -11.91 -4.80
C ILE A 112 -16.20 -10.86 -3.69
N ARG A 113 -17.33 -10.66 -2.99
CA ARG A 113 -17.36 -9.76 -1.82
C ARG A 113 -16.37 -10.19 -0.75
N ALA A 114 -16.32 -11.49 -0.41
CA ALA A 114 -15.42 -12.00 0.61
C ALA A 114 -13.94 -11.81 0.22
N ILE A 115 -13.61 -12.01 -1.06
CA ILE A 115 -12.27 -11.76 -1.59
C ILE A 115 -11.88 -10.29 -1.42
N ILE A 116 -12.73 -9.34 -1.85
CA ILE A 116 -12.46 -7.90 -1.73
C ILE A 116 -12.31 -7.49 -0.26
N MET A 117 -13.16 -8.03 0.63
CA MET A 117 -13.07 -7.76 2.07
C MET A 117 -11.79 -8.32 2.70
N SER A 118 -11.24 -9.41 2.16
CA SER A 118 -9.96 -9.95 2.61
C SER A 118 -8.83 -8.98 2.28
N VAL A 119 -8.75 -8.53 1.02
CA VAL A 119 -7.75 -7.55 0.57
C VAL A 119 -7.87 -6.26 1.38
N MET A 120 -9.08 -5.71 1.55
CA MET A 120 -9.34 -4.56 2.41
C MET A 120 -8.83 -4.73 3.86
N GLY A 121 -8.84 -5.96 4.38
CA GLY A 121 -8.29 -6.26 5.71
C GLY A 121 -6.76 -6.18 5.74
N ASP A 122 -6.11 -6.57 4.66
CA ASP A 122 -4.66 -6.49 4.46
C ASP A 122 -4.23 -5.02 4.35
N GLU A 123 -4.92 -4.19 3.54
CA GLU A 123 -4.66 -2.73 3.46
C GLU A 123 -4.72 -2.04 4.85
N TYR A 124 -5.72 -2.42 5.65
CA TYR A 124 -5.85 -1.88 7.00
C TYR A 124 -4.67 -2.32 7.90
N ALA A 125 -4.16 -3.53 7.71
CA ALA A 125 -2.98 -4.01 8.43
C ALA A 125 -1.71 -3.28 7.99
N HIS A 126 -1.53 -3.07 6.68
CA HIS A 126 -0.40 -2.31 6.12
C HIS A 126 -0.36 -0.86 6.64
N ALA A 127 -1.50 -0.15 6.63
CA ALA A 127 -1.61 1.19 7.22
C ALA A 127 -1.13 1.22 8.69
N ARG A 128 -1.51 0.20 9.48
CA ARG A 128 -1.11 0.10 10.89
C ARG A 128 0.38 -0.21 11.05
N ILE A 129 0.96 -1.00 10.16
CA ILE A 129 2.40 -1.28 10.14
C ILE A 129 3.17 0.00 9.84
N PHE A 130 2.80 0.76 8.79
CA PHE A 130 3.44 2.03 8.49
C PHE A 130 3.30 3.05 9.63
N LEU A 131 2.13 3.13 10.26
CA LEU A 131 1.93 3.98 11.44
C LEU A 131 2.83 3.58 12.62
N SER A 132 3.04 2.27 12.83
CA SER A 132 3.96 1.76 13.85
C SER A 132 5.39 2.19 13.57
N ILE A 133 5.86 2.02 12.33
CA ILE A 133 7.21 2.46 11.91
C ILE A 133 7.36 3.97 12.11
N LEU A 134 6.39 4.77 11.66
CA LEU A 134 6.38 6.22 11.81
C LEU A 134 6.46 6.65 13.29
N SER A 135 5.71 5.97 14.15
CA SER A 135 5.69 6.24 15.60
C SER A 135 7.03 5.93 16.26
N MET A 136 7.67 4.82 15.89
CA MET A 136 9.02 4.47 16.37
C MET A 136 10.05 5.52 15.96
N MET A 137 9.94 6.02 14.73
CA MET A 137 10.84 7.07 14.24
C MET A 137 10.66 8.39 14.99
N GLN A 138 9.42 8.82 15.24
CA GLN A 138 9.15 10.08 15.96
C GLN A 138 9.44 9.97 17.48
N GLY A 139 9.25 8.78 18.06
CA GLY A 139 9.57 8.51 19.46
C GLY A 139 11.08 8.63 19.75
N ALA A 140 11.93 8.26 18.78
CA ALA A 140 13.39 8.40 18.89
C ALA A 140 13.84 9.86 19.05
N ASP A 141 13.12 10.83 18.46
CA ASP A 141 13.44 12.26 18.57
C ASP A 141 13.09 12.84 19.96
N SER A 142 12.11 12.24 20.66
CA SER A 142 11.65 12.71 21.98
C SER A 142 12.58 12.34 23.14
N MET A 143 13.45 11.33 22.98
CA MET A 143 14.34 10.88 24.06
C MET A 143 15.66 11.67 24.18
N TRP A 144 16.04 12.44 23.15
CA TRP A 144 17.34 13.15 23.14
C TRP A 144 17.25 14.67 22.87
N GLY A 145 16.06 15.22 22.64
CA GLY A 145 15.88 16.66 22.35
C GLY A 145 15.75 17.60 23.56
N GLY A 146 15.91 17.11 24.79
CA GLY A 146 15.52 17.83 26.01
C GLY A 146 16.65 18.16 27.00
N GLY A 147 17.90 18.34 26.55
CA GLY A 147 19.00 18.52 27.51
C GLY A 147 20.24 19.23 27.00
N LEU A 148 20.11 20.50 26.60
CA LEU A 148 21.16 21.51 26.77
C LEU A 148 20.49 22.89 26.95
N GLY A 149 20.17 23.21 28.20
CA GLY A 149 19.82 24.53 28.70
C GLY A 149 20.56 24.77 30.02
#